data_AF-A0A7C5K1R7-F1
#
_entry.id   AF-A0A7C5K1R7-F1
#
_cell.length_a   1.000
_cell.length_b   1.000
_cell.length_c   1.000
_cell.angle_alpha   90.00
_cell.angle_beta   90.00
_cell.angle_gamma   90.00
#
_symmetry.space_group_name_H-M   'P 1'
#
loop_
_entity.id
_entity.type
_entity.pdbx_description
1 polymer ?
#
loop_
_entity_poly.entity_id
_entity_poly.type
_entity_poly.pdbx_seq_one_letter_code
_entity_poly.pdbx_strand_id
1 'polypeptide(L)'
;MIIVVDPEKKTKIPFSRGILTRSITSTGVDVGVAYSIAAEIVKELERKKVKVITKDEIRKVTYKKLLDHGLKDAARKYLFWHELRRLKYPMIILLGGATGVGKSTLATELAFRLGIRTVIGTDTVREVMRKIISKELLPAIHTSSFLAWRELRNLPKDANPLIYGFESQVRYVTVGINAVVERSYKEGFNTIIEGIHLVPGYVTLNDRSFMYLITVRNSEALEARFYERARYSLRPAEYYVKNIDNIVHIQEYLIEKAKEYGIPIIENIELEESINSIMNHLMEEIPKRLKERGIELSI
;
A
#
# COMPACT_ATOMS: atom_id res chain seq x y z
N MET A 1 23.37 -27.08 -14.03
CA MET A 1 22.80 -25.76 -13.75
C MET A 1 21.58 -25.56 -14.65
N ILE A 2 20.42 -25.25 -14.09
CA ILE A 2 19.18 -25.02 -14.84
C ILE A 2 19.16 -23.56 -15.32
N ILE A 3 18.86 -23.33 -16.60
CA ILE A 3 18.76 -21.99 -17.19
C ILE A 3 17.28 -21.63 -17.39
N VAL A 4 16.90 -20.44 -16.93
CA VAL A 4 15.58 -19.86 -17.13
C VAL A 4 15.59 -18.95 -18.35
N VAL A 5 14.69 -19.21 -19.29
CA VAL A 5 14.47 -18.40 -20.49
C VAL A 5 13.19 -17.56 -20.35
N ASP A 6 13.31 -16.29 -20.70
CA ASP A 6 12.18 -15.37 -20.87
C ASP A 6 12.12 -14.97 -22.34
N PRO A 7 11.24 -15.59 -23.15
CA PRO A 7 11.12 -15.29 -24.57
C PRO A 7 10.73 -13.83 -24.85
N GLU A 8 9.85 -13.25 -24.02
CA GLU A 8 9.37 -11.87 -24.18
C GLU A 8 10.51 -10.86 -23.98
N LYS A 9 11.37 -11.09 -22.98
CA LYS A 9 12.50 -10.20 -22.68
C LYS A 9 13.80 -10.61 -23.36
N LYS A 10 13.81 -11.73 -24.10
CA LYS A 10 15.00 -12.35 -24.71
C LYS A 10 16.15 -12.55 -23.72
N THR A 11 15.84 -12.82 -22.44
CA THR A 11 16.86 -13.01 -21.39
C THR A 11 17.06 -14.47 -21.05
N LYS A 12 18.30 -14.85 -20.72
CA LYS A 12 18.68 -16.16 -20.19
C LYS A 12 19.43 -15.96 -18.88
N ILE A 13 18.89 -16.49 -17.78
CA ILE A 13 19.49 -16.35 -16.45
C ILE A 13 19.54 -17.70 -15.73
N PRO A 14 20.51 -17.94 -14.83
CA PRO A 14 20.48 -19.12 -13.98
C PRO A 14 19.20 -19.16 -13.13
N PHE A 15 18.66 -20.36 -12.92
CA PHE A 15 17.57 -20.54 -11.96
C PHE A 15 18.01 -20.11 -10.57
N SER A 16 17.23 -19.22 -9.95
CA SER A 16 17.47 -18.76 -8.59
C SER A 16 16.37 -19.23 -7.66
N ARG A 17 16.74 -20.08 -6.70
CA ARG A 17 15.84 -20.49 -5.62
C ARG A 17 15.32 -19.29 -4.85
N GLY A 18 16.18 -18.32 -4.53
CA GLY A 18 15.79 -17.11 -3.80
C GLY A 18 14.75 -16.27 -4.54
N ILE A 19 14.86 -16.14 -5.86
CA ILE A 19 13.84 -15.44 -6.67
C ILE A 19 12.51 -16.18 -6.62
N LEU A 20 12.52 -17.52 -6.75
CA LEU A 20 11.29 -18.30 -6.70
C LEU A 20 10.64 -18.27 -5.31
N THR A 21 11.44 -18.46 -4.25
CA THR A 21 10.98 -18.31 -2.86
C THR A 21 10.32 -16.96 -2.66
N ARG A 22 10.97 -15.86 -3.06
CA ARG A 22 10.39 -14.51 -2.93
C ARG A 22 9.09 -14.35 -3.73
N SER A 23 9.00 -14.98 -4.91
CA SER A 23 7.78 -14.97 -5.71
C SER A 23 6.64 -15.72 -5.03
N ILE A 24 6.92 -16.78 -4.26
CA ILE A 24 5.92 -17.52 -3.49
C ILE A 24 5.55 -16.75 -2.21
N THR A 25 6.51 -16.18 -1.49
CA THR A 25 6.22 -15.39 -0.28
C THR A 25 5.35 -14.18 -0.59
N SER A 26 5.45 -13.62 -1.81
CA SER A 26 4.59 -12.51 -2.24
C SER A 26 3.08 -12.80 -2.21
N THR A 27 2.70 -14.08 -2.14
CA THR A 27 1.29 -14.51 -2.05
C THR A 27 0.83 -14.73 -0.61
N GLY A 28 1.63 -14.36 0.39
CA GLY A 28 1.34 -14.55 1.82
C GLY A 28 1.78 -15.91 2.39
N VAL A 29 2.57 -16.69 1.65
CA VAL A 29 3.11 -17.96 2.15
C VAL A 29 4.32 -17.68 3.05
N ASP A 30 4.39 -18.34 4.20
CA ASP A 30 5.53 -18.28 5.10
C ASP A 30 6.86 -18.56 4.38
N VAL A 31 7.92 -17.86 4.77
CA VAL A 31 9.23 -17.93 4.10
C VAL A 31 9.82 -19.34 4.15
N GLY A 32 9.65 -20.06 5.27
CA GLY A 32 10.13 -21.43 5.41
C GLY A 32 9.41 -22.39 4.48
N VAL A 33 8.07 -22.30 4.43
CA VAL A 33 7.23 -23.09 3.54
C VAL A 33 7.56 -22.78 2.06
N ALA A 34 7.65 -21.50 1.70
CA ALA A 34 8.00 -21.04 0.36
C ALA A 34 9.39 -21.54 -0.08
N TYR A 35 10.36 -21.58 0.83
CA TYR A 35 11.69 -22.12 0.56
C TYR A 35 11.64 -23.62 0.32
N SER A 36 10.89 -24.37 1.13
CA SER A 36 10.71 -25.82 0.93
C SER A 36 10.10 -26.13 -0.44
N ILE A 37 9.03 -25.43 -0.81
CA ILE A 37 8.37 -25.58 -2.12
C ILE A 37 9.36 -25.29 -3.27
N ALA A 38 10.11 -24.19 -3.18
CA ALA A 38 11.11 -23.86 -4.19
C ALA A 38 12.22 -24.94 -4.30
N ALA A 39 12.65 -25.51 -3.17
CA ALA A 39 13.64 -26.58 -3.15
C ALA A 39 13.10 -27.89 -3.77
N GLU A 40 11.83 -28.24 -3.51
CA GLU A 40 11.18 -29.39 -4.13
C GLU A 40 11.07 -29.24 -5.65
N ILE A 41 10.73 -28.04 -6.14
CA ILE A 41 10.66 -27.75 -7.58
C ILE A 41 12.02 -27.96 -8.24
N VAL A 42 13.12 -27.47 -7.62
CA VAL A 42 14.47 -27.70 -8.16
C VAL A 42 14.80 -29.19 -8.22
N LYS A 43 14.56 -29.94 -7.14
CA LYS A 43 14.81 -31.39 -7.11
C LYS A 43 14.02 -32.13 -8.18
N GLU A 44 12.77 -31.73 -8.44
CA GLU A 44 11.95 -32.31 -9.49
C GLU A 44 12.52 -32.05 -10.89
N LEU A 45 12.94 -30.81 -11.17
CA LEU A 45 13.57 -30.43 -12.43
C LEU A 45 14.89 -31.17 -12.66
N GLU A 46 15.70 -31.33 -11.62
CA GLU A 46 16.95 -32.09 -11.66
C GLU A 46 16.71 -33.58 -11.94
N ARG A 47 15.74 -34.21 -11.25
CA ARG A 47 15.34 -35.61 -11.52
C ARG A 47 14.89 -35.82 -12.96
N LYS A 48 14.17 -34.84 -13.53
CA LYS A 48 13.72 -34.83 -14.93
C LYS A 48 14.82 -34.45 -15.92
N LYS A 49 16.06 -34.18 -15.46
CA LYS A 49 17.21 -33.74 -16.26
C LYS A 49 16.93 -32.49 -17.11
N VAL A 50 16.06 -31.60 -16.62
CA VAL A 50 15.72 -30.34 -17.30
C VAL A 50 16.93 -29.40 -17.24
N LYS A 51 17.44 -28.99 -18.41
CA LYS A 51 18.55 -28.02 -18.50
C LYS A 51 18.10 -26.59 -18.76
N VAL A 52 16.98 -26.42 -19.47
CA VAL A 52 16.40 -25.14 -19.86
C VAL A 52 14.92 -25.18 -19.55
N ILE A 53 14.39 -24.12 -18.94
CA ILE A 53 12.98 -23.99 -18.59
C ILE A 53 12.51 -22.54 -18.81
N THR A 54 11.29 -22.35 -19.30
CA THR A 54 10.70 -21.03 -19.48
C THR A 54 10.10 -20.48 -18.18
N LYS A 55 9.92 -19.15 -18.11
CA LYS A 55 9.18 -18.53 -17.00
C LYS A 55 7.76 -19.08 -16.85
N ASP A 56 7.08 -19.35 -17.96
CA ASP A 56 5.71 -19.89 -17.94
C ASP A 56 5.67 -21.34 -17.45
N GLU A 57 6.67 -22.16 -17.79
CA GLU A 57 6.79 -23.51 -17.23
C GLU A 57 7.08 -23.49 -15.73
N ILE A 58 7.97 -22.61 -15.26
CA ILE A 58 8.18 -22.40 -13.82
C ILE A 58 6.87 -21.99 -13.15
N ARG A 59 6.11 -21.08 -13.77
CA ARG A 59 4.81 -20.64 -13.26
C ARG A 59 3.84 -21.81 -13.08
N LYS A 60 3.70 -22.66 -14.11
CA LYS A 60 2.82 -23.84 -14.09
C LYS A 60 3.23 -24.85 -13.02
N VAL A 61 4.53 -25.16 -12.93
CA VAL A 61 5.06 -26.09 -11.93
C VAL A 61 4.86 -25.54 -10.51
N THR A 62 5.12 -24.24 -10.31
CA THR A 62 4.95 -23.57 -9.02
C THR A 62 3.49 -23.57 -8.59
N TYR A 63 2.57 -23.20 -9.50
CA TYR A 63 1.13 -23.23 -9.24
C TYR A 63 0.67 -24.63 -8.81
N LYS A 64 1.06 -25.67 -9.55
CA LYS A 64 0.72 -27.05 -9.19
C LYS A 64 1.28 -27.41 -7.81
N LYS A 65 2.53 -27.03 -7.52
CA LYS A 65 3.16 -27.33 -6.24
C LYS A 65 2.46 -26.65 -5.06
N LEU A 66 2.00 -25.42 -5.24
CA LEU A 66 1.18 -24.73 -4.23
C LEU A 66 -0.13 -25.48 -3.97
N LEU A 67 -0.80 -25.99 -5.02
CA LEU A 67 -2.00 -26.80 -4.87
C LEU A 67 -1.73 -28.14 -4.17
N ASP A 68 -0.64 -28.82 -4.51
CA ASP A 68 -0.23 -30.09 -3.90
C ASP A 68 0.01 -29.94 -2.39
N HIS A 69 0.46 -28.76 -1.94
CA HIS A 69 0.62 -28.39 -0.52
C HIS A 69 -0.66 -27.85 0.12
N GLY A 70 -1.80 -27.89 -0.57
CA GLY A 70 -3.09 -27.41 -0.07
C GLY A 70 -3.26 -25.88 -0.06
N LEU A 71 -2.30 -25.12 -0.59
CA LEU A 71 -2.25 -23.65 -0.57
C LEU A 71 -3.05 -23.04 -1.73
N LYS A 72 -4.35 -23.34 -1.80
CA LYS A 72 -5.24 -22.92 -2.91
C LYS A 72 -5.30 -21.40 -3.09
N ASP A 73 -5.42 -20.65 -2.00
CA ASP A 73 -5.48 -19.19 -2.04
C ASP A 73 -4.17 -18.57 -2.54
N ALA A 74 -3.03 -19.07 -2.04
CA ALA A 74 -1.71 -18.66 -2.52
C ALA A 74 -1.53 -18.97 -4.01
N ALA A 75 -1.99 -20.14 -4.47
CA ALA A 75 -1.93 -20.53 -5.88
C ALA A 75 -2.74 -19.58 -6.78
N ARG A 76 -3.95 -19.18 -6.35
CA ARG A 76 -4.79 -18.19 -7.05
C ARG A 76 -4.10 -16.82 -7.09
N LYS A 77 -3.61 -16.33 -5.95
CA LYS A 77 -2.84 -15.07 -5.85
C LYS A 77 -1.61 -15.11 -6.76
N TYR A 78 -0.88 -16.22 -6.79
CA TYR A 78 0.33 -16.40 -7.58
C TYR A 78 0.08 -16.17 -9.08
N LEU A 79 -0.96 -16.80 -9.63
CA LEU A 79 -1.33 -16.64 -11.05
C LEU A 79 -1.80 -15.21 -11.34
N PHE A 80 -2.71 -14.68 -10.52
CA PHE A 80 -3.27 -13.35 -10.71
C PHE A 80 -2.18 -12.27 -10.77
N TRP A 81 -1.31 -12.21 -9.76
CA TRP A 81 -0.28 -11.17 -9.69
C TRP A 81 0.79 -11.34 -10.77
N HIS A 82 1.02 -12.58 -11.22
CA HIS A 82 1.89 -12.81 -12.36
C HIS A 82 1.28 -12.25 -13.65
N GLU A 83 0.02 -12.54 -13.93
CA GLU A 83 -0.66 -12.07 -15.13
C GLU A 83 -0.78 -10.54 -15.16
N LEU A 84 -1.09 -9.93 -14.02
CA LEU A 84 -1.14 -8.47 -13.90
C LEU A 84 0.22 -7.81 -14.19
N ARG A 85 1.32 -8.41 -13.74
CA ARG A 85 2.69 -7.95 -14.05
C ARG A 85 3.00 -8.08 -15.54
N ARG A 86 2.50 -9.13 -16.21
CA ARG A 86 2.68 -9.34 -17.66
C ARG A 86 1.97 -8.26 -18.46
N LEU A 87 0.74 -7.89 -18.06
CA LEU A 87 -0.03 -6.79 -18.64
C LEU A 87 0.58 -5.40 -18.39
N LYS A 88 1.59 -5.30 -17.52
CA LYS A 88 2.18 -4.02 -17.08
C LYS A 88 1.10 -3.03 -16.63
N TYR A 89 0.05 -3.53 -15.97
CA TYR A 89 -1.06 -2.69 -15.55
C TYR A 89 -0.58 -1.65 -14.54
N PRO A 90 -0.66 -0.34 -14.86
CA PRO A 90 -0.28 0.71 -13.94
C PRO A 90 -1.35 0.89 -12.87
N MET A 91 -0.96 0.78 -11.60
CA MET A 91 -1.87 0.94 -10.46
C MET A 91 -1.29 1.88 -9.40
N ILE A 92 -2.14 2.77 -8.87
CA ILE A 92 -1.80 3.62 -7.72
C ILE A 92 -2.62 3.16 -6.53
N ILE A 93 -1.95 2.85 -5.43
CA ILE A 93 -2.60 2.49 -4.17
C ILE A 93 -2.44 3.67 -3.22
N LEU A 94 -3.55 4.12 -2.64
CA LEU A 94 -3.58 5.24 -1.71
C LEU A 94 -4.02 4.75 -0.33
N LEU A 95 -3.17 4.94 0.68
CA LEU A 95 -3.40 4.48 2.05
C LEU A 95 -3.59 5.69 2.98
N GLY A 96 -4.85 6.10 3.14
CA GLY A 96 -5.24 7.17 4.06
C GLY A 96 -5.38 6.69 5.50
N GLY A 97 -5.45 7.63 6.44
CA GLY A 97 -5.71 7.34 7.85
C GLY A 97 -4.93 8.20 8.83
N ALA A 98 -5.39 8.25 10.07
CA ALA A 98 -4.82 9.08 11.13
C ALA A 98 -3.34 8.74 11.44
N THR A 99 -2.64 9.61 12.15
CA THR A 99 -1.26 9.30 12.60
C THR A 99 -1.28 8.07 13.53
N GLY A 100 -0.26 7.20 13.47
CA GLY A 100 -0.15 6.05 14.37
C GLY A 100 -0.91 4.78 13.96
N VAL A 101 -1.79 4.83 12.95
CA VAL A 101 -2.59 3.66 12.52
C VAL A 101 -1.81 2.59 11.72
N GLY A 102 -0.48 2.67 11.67
CA GLY A 102 0.37 1.65 11.04
C GLY A 102 0.50 1.73 9.51
N LYS A 103 0.14 2.87 8.89
CA LYS A 103 0.16 3.05 7.42
C LYS A 103 1.51 2.80 6.79
N SER A 104 2.59 3.37 7.32
CA SER A 104 3.93 3.24 6.70
C SER A 104 4.43 1.79 6.73
N THR A 105 4.16 1.05 7.81
CA THR A 105 4.47 -0.39 7.91
C THR A 105 3.67 -1.21 6.91
N LEU A 106 2.35 -0.98 6.85
CA LEU A 106 1.46 -1.63 5.90
C LEU A 106 1.80 -1.31 4.44
N ALA A 107 2.13 -0.06 4.13
CA ALA A 107 2.57 0.38 2.82
C ALA A 107 3.86 -0.34 2.40
N THR A 108 4.83 -0.47 3.31
CA THR A 108 6.11 -1.14 3.04
C THR A 108 5.91 -2.63 2.75
N GLU A 109 5.10 -3.32 3.56
CA GLU A 109 4.81 -4.75 3.36
C GLU A 109 4.01 -4.99 2.07
N LEU A 110 3.00 -4.14 1.80
CA LEU A 110 2.23 -4.21 0.56
C LEU A 110 3.12 -3.98 -0.68
N ALA A 111 4.03 -3.00 -0.60
CA ALA A 111 5.00 -2.72 -1.65
C ALA A 111 5.90 -3.92 -1.94
N PHE A 112 6.38 -4.58 -0.88
CA PHE A 112 7.21 -5.78 -0.98
C PHE A 112 6.48 -6.91 -1.71
N ARG A 113 5.21 -7.17 -1.37
CA ARG A 113 4.40 -8.23 -2.01
C ARG A 113 4.08 -7.94 -3.47
N LEU A 114 3.68 -6.71 -3.76
CA LEU A 114 3.31 -6.33 -5.13
C LEU A 114 4.54 -6.08 -6.03
N GLY A 115 5.74 -6.03 -5.46
CA GLY A 115 6.95 -5.66 -6.17
C GLY A 115 6.94 -4.18 -6.58
N ILE A 116 6.19 -3.34 -5.86
CA ILE A 116 6.13 -1.89 -6.06
C ILE A 116 7.35 -1.28 -5.39
N ARG A 117 8.11 -0.49 -6.13
CA ARG A 117 9.36 0.10 -5.64
C ARG A 117 9.18 1.49 -5.06
N THR A 118 8.08 2.14 -5.40
CA THR A 118 7.83 3.54 -5.08
C THR A 118 6.76 3.63 -3.99
N VAL A 119 7.19 4.00 -2.79
CA VAL A 119 6.31 4.33 -1.65
C VAL A 119 6.54 5.79 -1.29
N ILE A 120 5.50 6.62 -1.30
CA ILE A 120 5.59 8.06 -1.07
C ILE A 120 4.72 8.44 0.13
N GLY A 121 5.34 9.04 1.15
CA GLY A 121 4.62 9.61 2.28
C GLY A 121 4.12 11.02 1.98
N THR A 122 2.83 11.31 2.25
CA THR A 122 2.29 12.67 2.11
C THR A 122 2.97 13.70 3.02
N ASP A 123 3.50 13.25 4.15
CA ASP A 123 4.33 14.09 5.02
C ASP A 123 5.57 14.61 4.30
N THR A 124 6.20 13.83 3.40
CA THR A 124 7.35 14.30 2.61
C THR A 124 6.97 15.49 1.72
N VAL A 125 5.78 15.47 1.11
CA VAL A 125 5.27 16.60 0.33
C VAL A 125 5.07 17.82 1.22
N ARG A 126 4.44 17.63 2.39
CA ARG A 126 4.25 18.70 3.39
C ARG A 126 5.58 19.29 3.87
N GLU A 127 6.59 18.45 4.11
CA GLU A 127 7.94 18.85 4.52
C GLU A 127 8.60 19.78 3.51
N VAL A 128 8.48 19.47 2.21
CA VAL A 128 8.99 20.33 1.14
C VAL A 128 8.22 21.65 1.12
N MET A 129 6.88 21.58 1.14
CA MET A 129 6.04 22.78 1.08
C MET A 129 6.31 23.76 2.23
N ARG A 130 6.42 23.27 3.47
CA ARG A 130 6.66 24.11 4.67
C ARG A 130 8.06 24.73 4.73
N LYS A 131 8.98 24.32 3.85
CA LYS A 131 10.31 24.94 3.70
C LYS A 131 10.33 26.03 2.64
N ILE A 132 9.43 25.94 1.66
CA ILE A 132 9.30 26.92 0.57
C ILE A 132 8.36 28.05 0.99
N ILE A 133 7.29 27.73 1.72
CA ILE A 133 6.25 28.66 2.12
C ILE A 133 6.44 29.00 3.60
N SER A 134 6.32 30.28 3.95
CA SER A 134 6.49 30.75 5.33
C SER A 134 5.28 30.45 6.21
N LYS A 135 5.50 30.43 7.53
CA LYS A 135 4.45 30.15 8.53
C LYS A 135 3.36 31.22 8.52
N GLU A 136 3.70 32.46 8.18
CA GLU A 136 2.77 33.58 8.10
C GLU A 136 1.79 33.40 6.93
N LEU A 137 2.24 32.80 5.83
CA LEU A 137 1.41 32.57 4.64
C LEU A 137 0.52 31.34 4.79
N LEU A 138 1.08 30.20 5.22
CA LEU A 138 0.33 28.94 5.37
C LEU A 138 0.56 28.29 6.74
N PRO A 139 0.08 28.88 7.85
CA PRO A 139 0.39 28.41 9.20
C PRO A 139 0.05 26.93 9.44
N ALA A 140 -1.03 26.44 8.83
CA ALA A 140 -1.53 25.08 9.00
C ALA A 140 -0.51 24.00 8.63
N ILE A 141 0.37 24.20 7.63
CA ILE A 141 1.32 23.14 7.21
C ILE A 141 2.56 23.02 8.11
N HIS A 142 2.80 24.01 8.98
CA HIS A 142 3.99 24.08 9.84
C HIS A 142 3.84 23.33 11.17
N THR A 143 2.66 22.78 11.45
CA THR A 143 2.39 22.00 12.67
C THR A 143 1.85 20.60 12.31
N SER A 144 1.67 19.76 13.33
CA SER A 144 1.03 18.45 13.16
C SER A 144 -0.44 18.63 12.81
N SER A 145 -1.01 17.71 12.02
CA SER A 145 -2.41 17.75 11.56
C SER A 145 -3.42 17.97 12.70
N PHE A 146 -3.23 17.29 13.83
CA PHE A 146 -4.06 17.39 15.03
C PHE A 146 -3.86 18.69 15.84
N LEU A 147 -2.93 19.55 15.44
CA LEU A 147 -2.68 20.88 16.04
C LEU A 147 -2.89 22.03 15.05
N ALA A 148 -3.19 21.76 13.78
CA ALA A 148 -3.31 22.77 12.73
C ALA A 148 -4.32 23.88 13.07
N TRP A 149 -5.39 23.52 13.78
CA TRP A 149 -6.43 24.44 14.24
C TRP A 149 -5.92 25.55 15.17
N ARG A 150 -4.86 25.30 15.95
CA ARG A 150 -4.32 26.27 16.93
C ARG A 150 -3.65 27.48 16.27
N GLU A 151 -3.28 27.34 15.00
CA GLU A 151 -2.60 28.39 14.25
C GLU A 151 -3.56 29.22 13.39
N LEU A 152 -4.86 28.90 13.43
CA LEU A 152 -5.90 29.61 12.67
C LEU A 152 -6.52 30.72 13.51
N ARG A 153 -6.54 31.94 12.97
CA ARG A 153 -7.06 33.13 13.65
C ARG A 153 -8.53 33.44 13.34
N ASN A 154 -9.01 33.04 12.15
CA ASN A 154 -10.35 33.36 11.65
C ASN A 154 -11.14 32.07 11.36
N LEU A 155 -11.65 31.44 12.42
CA LEU A 155 -12.46 30.23 12.32
C LEU A 155 -13.94 30.61 12.08
N PRO A 156 -14.65 29.91 11.17
CA PRO A 156 -16.11 30.06 11.07
C PRO A 156 -16.77 29.70 12.40
N LYS A 157 -17.80 30.46 12.81
CA LYS A 157 -18.45 30.31 14.13
C LYS A 157 -19.06 28.93 14.37
N ASP A 158 -19.59 28.30 13.31
CA ASP A 158 -20.28 27.01 13.38
C ASP A 158 -19.39 25.82 13.01
N ALA A 159 -18.11 26.06 12.73
CA ALA A 159 -17.18 25.00 12.35
C ALA A 159 -16.48 24.41 13.57
N ASN A 160 -16.35 23.08 13.59
CA ASN A 160 -15.45 22.40 14.53
C ASN A 160 -14.00 22.84 14.26
N PRO A 161 -13.32 23.52 15.20
CA PRO A 161 -11.99 24.08 14.95
C PRO A 161 -10.95 23.03 14.56
N LEU A 162 -10.96 21.87 15.24
CA LEU A 162 -10.02 20.78 14.99
C LEU A 162 -10.14 20.28 13.56
N ILE A 163 -11.36 19.97 13.12
CA ILE A 163 -11.62 19.47 11.78
C ILE A 163 -11.33 20.54 10.74
N TYR A 164 -11.76 21.78 10.96
CA TYR A 164 -11.48 22.88 10.03
C TYR A 164 -9.96 23.14 9.88
N GLY A 165 -9.20 23.06 10.97
CA GLY A 165 -7.75 23.15 10.97
C GLY A 165 -7.09 22.02 10.20
N PHE A 166 -7.54 20.79 10.45
CA PHE A 166 -7.09 19.61 9.72
C PHE A 166 -7.39 19.72 8.23
N GLU A 167 -8.63 20.01 7.84
CA GLU A 167 -9.02 20.20 6.45
C GLU A 167 -8.24 21.33 5.76
N SER A 168 -7.95 22.42 6.48
CA SER A 168 -7.13 23.50 5.93
C SER A 168 -5.73 22.99 5.57
N GLN A 169 -5.09 22.21 6.45
CA GLN A 169 -3.82 21.57 6.14
C GLN A 169 -3.95 20.61 4.94
N VAL A 170 -4.99 19.77 4.92
CA VAL A 170 -5.26 18.82 3.83
C VAL A 170 -5.41 19.55 2.49
N ARG A 171 -6.20 20.63 2.42
CA ARG A 171 -6.41 21.44 1.21
C ARG A 171 -5.09 21.91 0.60
N TYR A 172 -4.18 22.42 1.42
CA TYR A 172 -2.90 22.90 0.94
C TYR A 172 -2.00 21.76 0.47
N VAL A 173 -1.79 20.75 1.32
CA VAL A 173 -0.84 19.66 1.02
C VAL A 173 -1.32 18.82 -0.17
N THR A 174 -2.63 18.69 -0.36
CA THR A 174 -3.20 17.88 -1.43
C THR A 174 -2.93 18.43 -2.83
N VAL A 175 -2.62 19.72 -2.96
CA VAL A 175 -2.13 20.28 -4.24
C VAL A 175 -0.86 19.54 -4.71
N GLY A 176 0.11 19.37 -3.80
CA GLY A 176 1.34 18.63 -4.11
C GLY A 176 1.10 17.12 -4.26
N ILE A 177 0.20 16.54 -3.47
CA ILE A 177 -0.15 15.11 -3.59
C ILE A 177 -0.80 14.81 -4.93
N ASN A 178 -1.75 15.64 -5.38
CA ASN A 178 -2.40 15.46 -6.68
C ASN A 178 -1.39 15.58 -7.83
N ALA A 179 -0.37 16.44 -7.71
CA ALA A 179 0.73 16.49 -8.68
C ALA A 179 1.55 15.17 -8.72
N VAL A 180 1.80 14.55 -7.57
CA VAL A 180 2.46 13.23 -7.50
C VAL A 180 1.58 12.14 -8.14
N VAL A 181 0.29 12.13 -7.81
CA VAL A 181 -0.69 11.19 -8.37
C VAL A 181 -0.78 11.31 -9.88
N GLU A 182 -0.91 12.54 -10.40
CA GLU A 182 -1.00 12.82 -11.83
C GLU A 182 0.27 12.38 -12.56
N ARG A 183 1.44 12.64 -11.98
CA ARG A 183 2.72 12.18 -12.52
C ARG A 183 2.78 10.65 -12.60
N SER A 184 2.38 9.95 -11.55
CA SER A 184 2.33 8.49 -11.54
C SER A 184 1.40 7.93 -12.64
N TYR A 185 0.29 8.59 -12.95
CA TYR A 185 -0.55 8.22 -14.09
C TYR A 185 0.14 8.43 -15.44
N LYS A 186 0.75 9.62 -15.62
CA LYS A 186 1.43 10.00 -16.86
C LYS A 186 2.61 9.08 -17.17
N GLU A 187 3.40 8.73 -16.16
CA GLU A 187 4.57 7.87 -16.31
C GLU A 187 4.23 6.37 -16.27
N GLY A 188 3.01 6.01 -15.85
CA GLY A 188 2.54 4.62 -15.78
C GLY A 188 3.25 3.80 -14.70
N PHE A 189 3.68 4.42 -13.61
CA PHE A 189 4.41 3.74 -12.53
C PHE A 189 3.47 3.23 -11.44
N ASN A 190 3.65 1.96 -11.08
CA ASN A 190 3.02 1.42 -9.88
C ASN A 190 3.57 2.15 -8.65
N THR A 191 2.67 2.76 -7.88
CA THR A 191 3.04 3.64 -6.77
C THR A 191 2.11 3.39 -5.59
N ILE A 192 2.67 3.33 -4.38
CA ILE A 192 1.90 3.43 -3.14
C ILE A 192 2.11 4.83 -2.57
N ILE A 193 1.03 5.53 -2.25
CA ILE A 193 1.06 6.82 -1.56
C ILE A 193 0.38 6.61 -0.21
N GLU A 194 1.00 7.05 0.88
CA GLU A 194 0.47 6.87 2.23
C GLU A 194 0.48 8.17 3.02
N GLY A 195 -0.53 8.36 3.87
CA GLY A 195 -0.49 9.39 4.89
C GLY A 195 -1.84 10.03 5.19
N ILE A 196 -1.85 10.92 6.17
CA ILE A 196 -3.09 11.48 6.71
C ILE A 196 -3.80 12.44 5.75
N HIS A 197 -3.06 13.05 4.82
CA HIS A 197 -3.60 13.99 3.85
C HIS A 197 -4.37 13.30 2.71
N LEU A 198 -4.36 11.96 2.64
CA LEU A 198 -5.16 11.21 1.69
C LEU A 198 -6.60 11.11 2.20
N VAL A 199 -7.34 12.22 2.05
CA VAL A 199 -8.73 12.35 2.48
C VAL A 199 -9.65 12.24 1.26
N PRO A 200 -10.68 11.37 1.29
CA PRO A 200 -11.66 11.29 0.22
C PRO A 200 -12.30 12.66 -0.06
N GLY A 201 -12.51 12.99 -1.33
CA GLY A 201 -13.00 14.30 -1.79
C GLY A 201 -11.92 15.35 -2.02
N TYR A 202 -10.71 15.20 -1.47
CA TYR A 202 -9.59 16.12 -1.72
C TYR A 202 -8.62 15.58 -2.78
N VAL A 203 -8.49 14.27 -2.89
CA VAL A 203 -7.57 13.59 -3.82
C VAL A 203 -8.27 13.25 -5.13
N THR A 204 -7.62 13.50 -6.27
CA THR A 204 -8.16 13.14 -7.60
C THR A 204 -7.86 11.68 -7.93
N LEU A 205 -8.90 10.88 -8.06
CA LEU A 205 -8.82 9.44 -8.38
C LEU A 205 -9.29 9.17 -9.82
N ASN A 206 -8.79 8.08 -10.41
CA ASN A 206 -9.25 7.53 -11.68
C ASN A 206 -9.39 6.00 -11.60
N ASP A 207 -9.63 5.36 -12.75
CA ASP A 207 -9.80 3.91 -12.90
C ASP A 207 -8.58 3.08 -12.44
N ARG A 208 -7.41 3.70 -12.29
CA ARG A 208 -6.16 3.04 -11.84
C ARG A 208 -5.85 3.28 -10.36
N SER A 209 -6.69 4.03 -9.66
CA SER A 209 -6.54 4.33 -8.23
C SER A 209 -7.30 3.35 -7.36
N PHE A 210 -6.65 2.88 -6.31
CA PHE A 210 -7.24 2.04 -5.27
C PHE A 210 -6.96 2.68 -3.93
N MET A 211 -7.95 3.39 -3.38
CA MET A 211 -7.84 4.09 -2.12
C MET A 211 -8.43 3.26 -0.98
N TYR A 212 -7.76 3.28 0.17
CA TYR A 212 -8.19 2.60 1.39
C TYR A 212 -7.98 3.53 2.57
N LEU A 213 -8.93 3.51 3.52
CA LEU A 213 -8.75 4.14 4.82
C LEU A 213 -8.26 3.10 5.82
N ILE A 214 -7.11 3.33 6.44
CA ILE A 214 -6.57 2.49 7.51
C ILE A 214 -6.96 3.08 8.86
N THR A 215 -7.52 2.25 9.74
CA THR A 215 -7.97 2.67 11.08
C THR A 215 -7.41 1.76 12.17
N VAL A 216 -7.56 2.19 13.42
CA VAL A 216 -7.38 1.35 14.61
C VAL A 216 -8.64 1.38 15.45
N ARG A 217 -8.88 0.28 16.17
CA ARG A 217 -10.11 0.04 16.91
C ARG A 217 -10.39 1.04 18.03
N ASN A 218 -9.35 1.41 18.78
CA ASN A 218 -9.48 2.26 19.97
C ASN A 218 -8.20 3.05 20.27
N SER A 219 -8.32 3.97 21.23
CA SER A 219 -7.23 4.80 21.76
C SER A 219 -6.09 3.96 22.34
N GLU A 220 -6.39 2.87 23.04
CA GLU A 220 -5.36 2.04 23.69
C GLU A 220 -4.45 1.39 22.64
N ALA A 221 -5.02 0.88 21.54
CA ALA A 221 -4.26 0.34 20.42
C ALA A 221 -3.41 1.42 19.74
N LEU A 222 -3.92 2.64 19.65
CA LEU A 222 -3.19 3.76 19.08
C LEU A 222 -1.99 4.18 19.96
N GLU A 223 -2.19 4.25 21.27
CA GLU A 223 -1.16 4.53 22.26
C GLU A 223 -0.03 3.48 22.22
N ALA A 224 -0.39 2.20 22.24
CA ALA A 224 0.58 1.10 22.14
C ALA A 224 1.47 1.22 20.88
N ARG A 225 0.88 1.62 19.75
CA ARG A 225 1.61 1.85 18.48
C ARG A 225 2.55 3.05 18.54
N PHE A 226 2.21 4.10 19.29
CA PHE A 226 3.13 5.22 19.46
C PHE A 226 4.38 4.83 20.25
N TYR A 227 4.23 4.03 21.30
CA TYR A 227 5.36 3.50 22.06
C TYR A 227 6.21 2.53 21.24
N GLU A 228 5.58 1.61 20.49
CA GLU A 228 6.30 0.70 19.60
C GLU A 228 7.15 1.47 18.58
N ARG A 229 6.54 2.45 17.90
CA ARG A 229 7.22 3.27 16.89
C ARG A 229 8.36 4.11 17.48
N ALA A 230 8.25 4.56 18.73
CA ALA A 230 9.31 5.32 19.40
C ALA A 230 10.58 4.47 19.65
N ARG A 231 10.47 3.13 19.67
CA ARG A 231 11.63 2.24 19.77
C ARG A 231 12.53 2.28 18.54
N TYR A 232 11.97 2.62 17.38
CA TYR A 232 12.64 2.61 16.08
C TYR A 232 12.69 3.98 15.41
N SER A 233 12.24 5.05 16.10
CA SER A 233 12.22 6.41 15.55
C SER A 233 12.47 7.47 16.61
N LEU A 234 13.02 8.62 16.18
CA LEU A 234 13.24 9.79 17.04
C LEU A 234 11.95 10.55 17.40
N ARG A 235 10.77 9.99 17.06
CA ARG A 235 9.48 10.65 17.32
C ARG A 235 9.01 10.28 18.73
N PRO A 236 8.95 11.23 19.69
CA PRO A 236 8.57 10.94 21.06
C PRO A 236 7.10 10.50 21.13
N ALA A 237 6.82 9.39 21.82
CA ALA A 237 5.48 8.83 21.93
C ALA A 237 4.55 9.78 22.69
N GLU A 238 5.06 10.40 23.77
CA GLU A 238 4.34 11.26 24.70
C GLU A 238 3.72 12.48 23.99
N TYR A 239 4.36 12.98 22.93
CA TYR A 239 3.82 14.07 22.12
C TYR A 239 2.49 13.68 21.45
N TYR A 240 2.36 12.44 20.97
CA TYR A 240 1.14 11.96 20.33
C TYR A 240 0.11 11.52 21.37
N VAL A 241 0.54 10.84 22.44
CA VAL A 241 -0.36 10.40 23.53
C VAL A 241 -1.06 11.60 24.18
N LYS A 242 -0.34 12.71 24.42
CA LYS A 242 -0.95 13.95 24.93
C LYS A 242 -2.03 14.57 24.02
N ASN A 243 -2.08 14.17 22.76
CA ASN A 243 -3.03 14.68 21.76
C ASN A 243 -3.93 13.56 21.21
N ILE A 244 -4.06 12.45 21.92
CA ILE A 244 -4.76 11.25 21.43
C ILE A 244 -6.22 11.54 21.09
N ASP A 245 -6.92 12.33 21.89
CA ASP A 245 -8.33 12.70 21.66
C ASP A 245 -8.50 13.43 20.32
N ASN A 246 -7.60 14.37 20.01
CA ASN A 246 -7.61 15.06 18.71
C ASN A 246 -7.35 14.10 17.55
N ILE A 247 -6.49 13.10 17.75
CA ILE A 247 -6.17 12.11 16.72
C ILE A 247 -7.35 11.15 16.49
N VAL A 248 -8.02 10.71 17.55
CA VAL A 248 -9.22 9.87 17.49
C VAL A 248 -10.36 10.62 16.79
N HIS A 249 -10.61 11.88 17.15
CA HIS A 249 -11.63 12.69 16.49
C HIS A 249 -11.34 12.91 15.00
N ILE A 250 -10.07 13.12 14.62
CA ILE A 250 -9.70 13.14 13.19
C ILE A 250 -9.94 11.78 12.53
N GLN A 251 -9.66 10.66 13.21
CA GLN A 251 -9.95 9.33 12.68
C GLN A 251 -11.46 9.14 12.42
N GLU A 252 -12.33 9.59 13.33
CA GLU A 252 -13.79 9.52 13.18
C GLU A 252 -14.25 10.31 11.95
N TYR A 253 -13.77 11.55 11.80
CA TYR A 253 -14.03 12.36 10.61
C TYR A 253 -13.56 11.67 9.32
N LEU A 254 -12.37 11.03 9.33
CA LEU A 254 -11.87 10.30 8.16
C LEU A 254 -12.74 9.08 7.82
N ILE A 255 -13.26 8.38 8.84
CA ILE A 255 -14.20 7.26 8.68
C ILE A 255 -15.50 7.74 8.04
N GLU A 256 -16.04 8.87 8.48
CA GLU A 256 -17.24 9.49 7.88
C GLU A 256 -17.00 9.82 6.41
N LYS A 257 -15.87 10.45 6.08
CA LYS A 257 -15.49 10.74 4.69
C LYS A 257 -15.30 9.47 3.85
N ALA A 258 -14.71 8.42 4.39
CA ALA A 258 -14.58 7.16 3.67
C ALA A 258 -15.95 6.54 3.37
N LYS A 259 -16.89 6.56 4.32
CA LYS A 259 -18.28 6.10 4.09
C LYS A 259 -19.00 6.94 3.04
N GLU A 260 -18.89 8.28 3.13
CA GLU A 260 -19.50 9.22 2.17
C GLU A 260 -19.06 8.94 0.72
N TYR A 261 -17.78 8.64 0.52
CA TYR A 261 -17.20 8.42 -0.81
C TYR A 261 -17.10 6.93 -1.21
N GLY A 262 -17.63 6.00 -0.41
CA GLY A 262 -17.57 4.57 -0.69
C GLY A 262 -16.16 3.98 -0.69
N ILE A 263 -15.23 4.57 0.07
CA ILE A 263 -13.85 4.10 0.20
C ILE A 263 -13.79 2.95 1.22
N PRO A 264 -13.18 1.80 0.87
CA PRO A 264 -13.01 0.69 1.81
C PRO A 264 -12.24 1.09 3.07
N ILE A 265 -12.75 0.66 4.22
CA ILE A 265 -12.14 0.89 5.53
C ILE A 265 -11.52 -0.41 6.03
N ILE A 266 -10.23 -0.38 6.34
CA ILE A 266 -9.45 -1.52 6.84
C ILE A 266 -9.06 -1.23 8.28
N GLU A 267 -9.70 -1.93 9.21
CA GLU A 267 -9.29 -1.92 10.62
C GLU A 267 -7.99 -2.72 10.76
N ASN A 268 -6.90 -2.04 11.07
CA ASN A 268 -5.60 -2.65 11.17
C ASN A 268 -5.41 -3.24 12.57
N ILE A 269 -5.80 -4.50 12.76
CA ILE A 269 -5.52 -5.27 13.97
C ILE A 269 -4.21 -6.04 13.77
N GLU A 270 -4.21 -6.95 12.80
CA GLU A 270 -3.05 -7.70 12.37
C GLU A 270 -2.60 -7.24 10.98
N LEU A 271 -1.28 -7.09 10.83
CA LEU A 271 -0.68 -6.63 9.58
C LEU A 271 -1.01 -7.58 8.42
N GLU A 272 -0.89 -8.88 8.65
CA GLU A 272 -1.10 -9.91 7.63
C GLU A 272 -2.54 -9.91 7.11
N GLU A 273 -3.52 -9.85 8.02
CA GLU A 273 -4.94 -9.80 7.66
C GLU A 273 -5.28 -8.54 6.88
N SER A 274 -4.75 -7.39 7.31
CA SER A 274 -4.97 -6.10 6.65
C SER A 274 -4.42 -6.10 5.22
N ILE A 275 -3.23 -6.66 5.02
CA ILE A 275 -2.61 -6.82 3.70
C ILE A 275 -3.44 -7.77 2.84
N ASN A 276 -3.85 -8.92 3.37
CA ASN A 276 -4.67 -9.88 2.63
C ASN A 276 -6.02 -9.30 2.22
N SER A 277 -6.65 -8.49 3.08
CA SER A 277 -7.90 -7.79 2.76
C SER A 277 -7.74 -6.85 1.56
N ILE A 278 -6.69 -6.00 1.57
CA ILE A 278 -6.39 -5.11 0.44
C ILE A 278 -6.09 -5.92 -0.83
N MET A 279 -5.26 -6.94 -0.74
CA MET A 279 -4.87 -7.78 -1.88
C MET A 279 -6.08 -8.49 -2.51
N ASN A 280 -6.98 -9.03 -1.69
CA ASN A 280 -8.20 -9.68 -2.16
C ASN A 280 -9.14 -8.68 -2.83
N HIS A 281 -9.33 -7.50 -2.24
CA HIS A 281 -10.12 -6.43 -2.86
C HIS A 281 -9.54 -6.00 -4.22
N LEU A 282 -8.21 -5.87 -4.34
CA LEU A 282 -7.55 -5.59 -5.61
C LEU A 282 -7.80 -6.70 -6.64
N MET A 283 -7.74 -7.96 -6.22
CA MET A 283 -8.02 -9.12 -7.07
C MET A 283 -9.46 -9.20 -7.56
N GLU A 284 -10.40 -8.57 -6.86
CA GLU A 284 -11.80 -8.47 -7.25
C GLU A 284 -12.08 -7.26 -8.16
N GLU A 285 -11.48 -6.12 -7.86
CA GLU A 285 -11.75 -4.86 -8.56
C GLU A 285 -10.98 -4.72 -9.88
N ILE A 286 -9.71 -5.13 -9.92
CA ILE A 286 -8.87 -4.99 -11.11
C ILE A 286 -9.47 -5.72 -12.33
N PRO A 287 -9.95 -6.98 -12.25
CA PRO A 287 -10.62 -7.63 -13.36
C PRO A 287 -11.81 -6.85 -13.91
N LYS A 288 -12.64 -6.27 -13.04
CA LYS A 288 -13.82 -5.49 -13.45
C LYS A 288 -13.40 -4.28 -14.28
N ARG A 289 -12.43 -3.53 -13.79
CA ARG A 289 -11.89 -2.33 -14.47
C ARG A 289 -11.14 -2.66 -15.76
N LEU A 290 -10.44 -3.79 -15.81
CA LEU A 290 -9.80 -4.26 -17.05
C LEU A 290 -10.83 -4.62 -18.11
N LYS A 291 -11.92 -5.30 -17.72
CA LYS A 291 -13.03 -5.66 -18.62
C LYS A 291 -13.70 -4.42 -19.21
N GLU A 292 -13.93 -3.37 -18.41
CA GLU A 292 -14.45 -2.08 -18.89
C GLU A 292 -13.55 -1.44 -19.97
N ARG A 293 -12.27 -1.77 -19.96
CA ARG A 293 -11.27 -1.33 -20.95
C ARG A 293 -11.07 -2.30 -22.10
N GLY A 294 -11.88 -3.36 -22.18
CA GLY A 294 -11.77 -4.40 -23.21
C GLY A 294 -10.54 -5.30 -23.07
N ILE A 295 -9.95 -5.39 -21.87
CA ILE A 295 -8.79 -6.24 -21.58
C ILE A 295 -9.27 -7.41 -20.73
N GLU A 296 -9.12 -8.64 -21.24
CA GLU A 296 -9.39 -9.86 -20.48
C GLU A 296 -8.11 -10.41 -19.83
N LEU A 297 -8.24 -10.85 -18.57
CA LEU A 297 -7.17 -11.52 -17.84
C LEU A 297 -7.13 -13.00 -18.25
N SER A 298 -5.96 -13.48 -18.69
CA SER A 298 -5.73 -14.90 -18.98
C SER A 298 -5.20 -15.61 -17.72
N ILE A 299 -6.09 -15.92 -16.77
CA ILE A 299 -5.75 -16.58 -15.50
C ILE A 299 -6.07 -18.07 -15.55
#